data_AF-A0A9D4VLM1-F1
#
_entry.id   AF-A0A9D4VLM1-F1
#
_cell.length_a   1.000
_cell.length_b   1.000
_cell.length_c   1.000
_cell.angle_alpha   90.00
_cell.angle_beta   90.00
_cell.angle_gamma   90.00
#
_symmetry.space_group_name_H-M   'P 1'
#
loop_
_entity.id
_entity.type
_entity.pdbx_description
1 polymer ?
#
loop_
_entity_poly.entity_id
_entity_poly.type
_entity_poly.pdbx_seq_one_letter_code
_entity_poly.pdbx_strand_id
1 'polypeptide(L)'
;MAQAVSFLRDFKLGHYMKIPPRSMFLVQFIGTMLAGSINICVAWWLLESVKNICHEDLLPKGSPWTCPSDRVFLDESVIWGLVGPKRIFGTLREYSALNWFFLGGAIGPILV
;
A
#
# COMPACT_ATOMS: atom_id res chain seq x y z
N MET A 1 -3.95 3.36 2.03
CA MET A 1 -4.18 4.70 2.62
C MET A 1 -3.33 4.97 3.87
N ALA A 2 -2.91 3.95 4.62
CA ALA A 2 -2.06 4.15 5.80
C ALA A 2 -0.68 4.75 5.49
N GLN A 3 -0.11 4.46 4.31
CA GLN A 3 1.22 4.91 3.90
C GLN A 3 1.34 6.44 3.83
N ALA A 4 0.34 7.11 3.26
CA ALA A 4 0.31 8.58 3.15
C ALA A 4 0.20 9.26 4.52
N VAL A 5 -0.59 8.67 5.44
CA VAL A 5 -0.72 9.17 6.81
C VAL A 5 0.59 9.02 7.58
N SER A 6 1.26 7.87 7.46
CA SER A 6 2.58 7.66 8.07
C SER A 6 3.62 8.66 7.56
N PHE A 7 3.65 8.91 6.25
CA PHE A 7 4.54 9.90 5.65
C PHE A 7 4.32 11.32 6.18
N LEU A 8 3.06 11.74 6.33
CA LEU A 8 2.71 13.04 6.94
C LEU A 8 3.07 13.10 8.43
N ARG A 9 2.91 12.00 9.16
CA ARG A 9 3.32 11.91 10.57
C ARG A 9 4.82 12.11 10.74
N ASP A 10 5.61 11.50 9.86
CA ASP A 10 7.05 11.66 9.88
C ASP A 10 7.41 13.13 9.59
N PHE A 11 6.82 13.77 8.57
CA PHE A 11 7.09 15.18 8.31
C PHE A 11 6.79 16.09 9.49
N LYS A 12 5.70 15.82 10.20
CA LYS A 12 5.36 16.54 11.43
C LYS A 12 6.44 16.36 12.50
N LEU A 13 6.97 15.14 12.66
CA LEU A 13 8.07 14.87 13.57
C LEU A 13 9.36 15.62 13.15
N GLY A 14 9.70 15.61 11.86
CA GLY A 14 10.87 16.35 11.35
C GLY A 14 10.77 17.86 11.55
N HIS A 15 9.57 18.42 11.44
CA HIS A 15 9.32 19.82 11.78
C HIS A 15 9.58 20.09 13.28
N TYR A 16 9.17 19.20 14.19
CA TYR A 16 9.47 19.32 15.61
C TYR A 16 10.97 19.21 15.91
N MET A 17 11.71 18.40 15.16
CA MET A 17 13.16 18.22 15.29
C MET A 17 13.99 19.31 14.57
N LYS A 18 13.35 20.31 13.93
CA LYS A 18 13.99 21.39 13.16
C LYS A 18 14.91 20.89 12.03
N ILE A 19 14.58 19.74 11.45
CA ILE A 19 15.33 19.19 10.31
C ILE A 19 14.88 19.92 9.02
N PRO A 20 15.80 20.32 8.13
CA PRO A 20 15.41 20.95 6.86
C PRO A 20 14.54 20.00 6.02
N PRO A 21 13.39 20.48 5.49
CA PRO A 21 12.37 19.63 4.86
C PRO A 21 12.87 18.91 3.60
N ARG A 22 13.83 19.50 2.87
CA ARG A 22 14.42 18.90 1.67
C ARG A 22 15.21 17.64 1.98
N SER A 23 16.02 17.67 3.03
CA SER A 23 16.81 16.50 3.46
C SER A 23 15.90 15.39 3.97
N MET A 24 14.81 15.75 4.66
CA MET A 24 13.85 14.77 5.16
C MET A 24 13.12 14.04 4.03
N PHE A 25 12.61 14.79 3.03
CA PHE A 25 11.95 14.20 1.86
C PHE A 25 12.88 13.23 1.12
N LEU A 26 14.14 13.61 0.93
CA LEU A 26 15.11 12.79 0.20
C LEU A 26 15.42 11.47 0.94
N VAL A 27 15.57 11.52 2.26
CA VAL A 27 15.78 10.31 3.07
C VAL A 27 14.55 9.39 3.04
N GLN A 28 13.35 9.95 3.18
CA GLN A 28 12.12 9.15 3.09
C GLN A 28 11.95 8.54 1.70
N PHE A 29 12.20 9.30 0.64
CA PHE A 29 12.12 8.80 -0.73
C PHE A 29 13.08 7.63 -0.96
N ILE A 30 14.36 7.81 -0.64
CA ILE A 30 15.38 6.76 -0.79
C ILE A 30 15.04 5.55 0.09
N GLY A 31 14.63 5.79 1.34
CA GLY A 31 14.22 4.74 2.27
C GLY A 31 13.04 3.92 1.74
N THR A 32 12.03 4.56 1.15
CA THR A 32 10.89 3.86 0.55
C THR A 32 11.29 3.05 -0.68
N MET A 33 12.18 3.55 -1.54
CA MET A 33 12.68 2.81 -2.70
C MET A 33 13.47 1.56 -2.29
N LEU A 34 14.36 1.69 -1.30
CA LEU A 34 15.12 0.57 -0.74
C LEU A 34 14.20 -0.44 -0.07
N ALA A 35 13.31 0.01 0.81
CA ALA A 35 12.37 -0.85 1.52
C ALA A 35 11.46 -1.60 0.53
N GLY A 36 10.92 -0.92 -0.48
CA GLY A 36 10.11 -1.54 -1.52
C GLY A 36 10.87 -2.63 -2.28
N SER A 37 12.10 -2.33 -2.68
CA SER A 37 12.96 -3.28 -3.42
C SER A 37 13.26 -4.53 -2.58
N ILE A 38 13.68 -4.35 -1.33
CA ILE A 38 14.02 -5.46 -0.43
C ILE A 38 12.78 -6.31 -0.13
N ASN A 39 11.62 -5.70 0.14
CA ASN A 39 10.39 -6.45 0.40
C ASN A 39 9.99 -7.33 -0.80
N ILE A 40 10.07 -6.81 -2.03
CA ILE A 40 9.78 -7.59 -3.24
C ILE A 40 10.78 -8.73 -3.41
N CYS A 41 12.07 -8.46 -3.25
CA CYS A 41 13.11 -9.48 -3.34
C CYS A 41 12.89 -10.61 -2.32
N VAL A 42 12.61 -10.27 -1.06
CA VAL A 42 12.36 -11.26 0.01
C VAL A 42 11.08 -12.02 -0.25
N ALA A 43 10.01 -11.36 -0.69
CA ALA A 43 8.75 -12.02 -1.03
C ALA A 43 8.94 -13.05 -2.16
N TRP A 44 9.68 -12.68 -3.21
CA TRP A 44 9.97 -13.58 -4.33
C TRP A 44 10.84 -14.76 -3.89
N TRP A 45 11.87 -14.52 -3.06
CA TRP A 45 12.72 -15.57 -2.51
C TRP A 45 11.96 -16.56 -1.63
N LEU A 46 11.02 -16.05 -0.82
CA LEU A 46 10.21 -16.87 0.07
C LEU A 46 9.24 -17.77 -0.72
N LEU A 47 8.63 -17.25 -1.79
CA LEU A 47 7.74 -18.00 -2.68
C LEU A 47 8.46 -19.14 -3.42
N GLU A 48 9.72 -18.93 -3.82
CA GLU A 48 10.50 -19.97 -4.52
C GLU A 48 11.04 -21.04 -3.56
N SER A 49 11.43 -20.64 -2.34
CA SER A 49 12.04 -21.55 -1.36
C SER A 49 11.03 -22.42 -0.61
N VAL A 50 9.82 -21.94 -0.36
CA VAL A 50 8.79 -22.66 0.40
C VAL A 50 7.62 -23.04 -0.52
N LYS A 51 7.58 -24.30 -0.94
CA LYS A 51 6.44 -24.85 -1.70
C LYS A 51 5.15 -24.77 -0.87
N ASN A 52 4.09 -24.24 -1.48
CA ASN A 52 2.74 -24.15 -0.94
C ASN A 52 2.58 -23.22 0.29
N ILE A 53 3.42 -22.20 0.46
CA ILE A 53 3.38 -21.28 1.63
C ILE A 53 2.03 -20.57 1.86
N CYS A 54 1.19 -20.44 0.84
CA CYS A 54 -0.15 -19.84 0.97
C CYS A 54 -1.29 -20.86 1.20
N HIS A 55 -1.02 -22.17 1.20
CA HIS A 55 -2.02 -23.21 1.40
C HIS A 55 -1.90 -23.83 2.80
N GLU A 56 -2.57 -23.24 3.79
CA GLU A 56 -2.52 -23.63 5.21
C GLU A 56 -2.71 -25.15 5.44
N ASP A 57 -3.50 -25.82 4.61
CA ASP A 57 -3.78 -27.27 4.67
C ASP A 57 -2.58 -28.17 4.34
N LEU A 58 -1.62 -27.67 3.55
CA LEU A 58 -0.43 -28.40 3.11
C LEU A 58 0.82 -28.02 3.90
N LEU A 59 0.72 -27.08 4.85
CA LEU A 59 1.86 -26.67 5.67
C LEU A 59 2.11 -27.66 6.82
N PRO A 60 3.39 -27.91 7.17
CA PRO A 60 3.73 -28.69 8.35
C PRO A 60 3.17 -28.00 9.62
N LYS A 61 2.53 -28.79 10.49
CA LYS A 61 1.92 -28.30 11.74
C LYS A 61 2.96 -27.54 12.57
N GLY A 62 2.76 -26.23 12.74
CA GLY A 62 3.68 -25.34 13.48
C GLY A 62 4.60 -24.47 12.62
N SER A 63 4.43 -24.46 11.29
CA SER A 63 5.11 -23.47 10.43
C SER A 63 4.71 -22.04 10.81
N PRO A 64 5.68 -21.14 11.11
CA PRO A 64 5.40 -19.72 11.32
C PRO A 64 5.16 -18.96 10.01
N TRP A 65 5.43 -19.60 8.87
CA TRP A 65 5.33 -19.01 7.55
C TRP A 65 3.91 -19.12 7.03
N THR A 66 3.25 -17.99 6.85
CA THR A 66 1.92 -17.86 6.24
C THR A 66 1.98 -16.82 5.12
N CYS A 67 1.00 -16.78 4.21
CA CYS A 67 0.82 -15.68 3.25
C CYS A 67 -0.22 -14.67 3.76
N PRO A 68 0.14 -13.73 4.64
CA PRO A 68 -0.79 -12.69 5.07
C PRO A 68 -1.03 -11.69 3.94
N SER A 69 -2.30 -11.36 3.68
CA SER A 69 -2.71 -10.24 2.82
C SER A 69 -2.27 -10.33 1.35
N ASP A 70 -1.93 -11.50 0.83
CA ASP A 70 -1.58 -11.74 -0.58
C ASP A 70 -2.66 -11.23 -1.54
N ARG A 71 -3.93 -11.48 -1.22
CA ARG A 71 -5.08 -11.03 -2.01
C ARG A 71 -5.19 -9.51 -2.04
N VAL A 72 -4.94 -8.85 -0.92
CA VAL A 72 -5.01 -7.38 -0.83
C VAL A 72 -3.94 -6.73 -1.72
N PHE A 73 -2.72 -7.27 -1.70
CA PHE A 73 -1.65 -6.78 -2.57
C PHE A 73 -1.93 -7.02 -4.06
N LEU A 74 -2.54 -8.17 -4.41
CA LEU A 74 -2.96 -8.47 -5.77
C LEU A 74 -4.05 -7.49 -6.23
N ASP A 75 -5.09 -7.30 -5.42
CA ASP A 75 -6.20 -6.40 -5.72
C ASP A 75 -5.73 -4.95 -5.88
N GLU A 76 -4.86 -4.47 -4.98
CA GLU A 76 -4.26 -3.14 -5.08
C GLU A 76 -3.45 -2.98 -6.38
N SER A 77 -2.67 -4.00 -6.76
CA SER A 77 -1.89 -4.02 -7.99
C SER A 77 -2.79 -4.01 -9.24
N VAL A 78 -3.92 -4.72 -9.20
CA VAL A 78 -4.90 -4.74 -10.30
C VAL A 78 -5.59 -3.39 -10.44
N ILE A 79 -6.06 -2.80 -9.33
CA ILE A 79 -6.78 -1.52 -9.34
C ILE A 79 -5.85 -0.40 -9.83
N TRP A 80 -4.67 -0.27 -9.24
CA TRP A 80 -3.77 0.85 -9.53
C TRP A 80 -2.86 0.62 -10.74
N GLY A 81 -2.56 -0.64 -11.07
CA GLY A 81 -1.74 -1.02 -12.22
C GLY A 81 -2.53 -1.31 -13.49
N LEU A 82 -3.44 -2.30 -13.44
CA LEU A 82 -4.15 -2.80 -14.63
C LEU A 82 -5.35 -1.93 -15.04
N VAL A 83 -6.23 -1.58 -14.10
CA VAL A 83 -7.39 -0.72 -14.36
C VAL A 83 -6.92 0.71 -14.64
N GLY A 84 -5.99 1.18 -13.80
CA GLY A 84 -5.33 2.46 -13.92
C GLY A 84 -6.25 3.66 -13.63
N PRO A 85 -5.66 4.84 -13.37
CA PRO A 85 -6.41 6.03 -12.96
C PRO A 85 -7.35 6.55 -14.06
N LYS A 86 -7.08 6.23 -15.33
CA LYS A 86 -7.88 6.71 -16.48
C LYS A 86 -9.28 6.08 -16.54
N ARG A 87 -9.47 4.86 -16.03
CA ARG A 87 -10.79 4.19 -15.99
C ARG A 87 -11.59 4.51 -14.72
N ILE A 88 -10.90 4.91 -13.65
CA ILE A 88 -11.51 5.28 -12.37
C ILE A 88 -11.87 6.78 -12.33
N PHE A 89 -10.93 7.64 -12.73
CA PHE A 89 -11.03 9.11 -12.61
C PHE A 89 -11.07 9.83 -13.97
N GLY A 90 -10.72 9.16 -15.07
CA GLY A 90 -10.60 9.76 -16.41
C GLY A 90 -11.88 9.72 -17.25
N THR A 91 -11.74 9.96 -18.56
CA THR A 91 -12.86 10.11 -19.51
C THR A 91 -13.52 8.78 -19.92
N LEU A 92 -12.84 7.64 -19.78
CA LEU A 92 -13.47 6.31 -19.91
C LEU A 92 -14.08 5.91 -18.56
N ARG A 93 -15.24 6.48 -18.26
CA ARG A 93 -15.96 6.35 -16.98
C ARG A 93 -16.77 5.05 -16.90
N GLU A 94 -16.10 3.91 -16.83
CA GLU A 94 -16.75 2.63 -16.48
C GLU A 94 -17.06 2.58 -14.97
N TYR A 95 -16.23 3.24 -14.14
CA TYR A 95 -16.31 3.20 -12.67
C TYR A 95 -16.75 4.53 -12.01
N SER A 96 -17.46 5.40 -12.76
CA SER A 96 -17.81 6.75 -12.28
C SER A 96 -18.65 6.79 -11.01
N ALA A 97 -19.47 5.75 -10.77
CA ALA A 97 -20.35 5.68 -9.61
C ALA A 97 -19.56 5.62 -8.30
N LEU A 98 -18.35 5.04 -8.31
CA LEU A 98 -17.50 4.95 -7.12
C LEU A 98 -17.02 6.32 -6.64
N ASN A 99 -16.86 7.30 -7.54
CA ASN A 99 -16.42 8.64 -7.17
C ASN A 99 -17.49 9.41 -6.36
N TRP A 100 -18.77 9.03 -6.43
CA TRP A 100 -19.82 9.65 -5.62
C TRP A 100 -19.65 9.37 -4.11
N PHE A 101 -18.98 8.28 -3.74
CA PHE A 101 -18.65 8.02 -2.33
C PHE A 101 -17.70 9.06 -1.74
N PHE A 102 -16.92 9.80 -2.55
CA PHE A 102 -16.14 10.94 -2.04
C PHE A 102 -17.03 12.05 -1.51
N LEU A 103 -18.16 12.32 -2.18
CA LEU A 103 -19.13 13.31 -1.70
C LEU A 103 -19.81 12.83 -0.42
N GLY A 104 -20.19 11.56 -0.36
CA GLY A 104 -20.71 10.95 0.87
C GLY A 104 -19.73 11.05 2.04
N GLY A 105 -18.45 10.72 1.80
CA GLY A 105 -17.39 10.85 2.80
C GLY A 105 -17.10 12.28 3.22
N ALA A 106 -17.24 13.27 2.32
CA ALA A 106 -17.09 14.69 2.65
C ALA A 106 -18.25 15.23 3.50
N ILE A 107 -19.45 14.68 3.33
CA ILE A 107 -20.64 15.04 4.12
C ILE A 107 -20.66 14.31 5.48
N GLY A 108 -20.08 13.12 5.56
CA GLY A 108 -19.95 12.33 6.80
C GLY A 108 -19.53 13.12 8.05
N PRO A 109 -18.43 13.90 8.03
CA PRO A 109 -17.98 14.69 9.19
C PRO A 109 -18.84 15.93 9.49
N ILE A 110 -19.87 16.22 8.70
CA ILE A 110 -20.85 17.29 8.96
C ILE A 110 -22.08 16.71 9.68
N LEU A 111 -22.36 15.42 9.48
CA LEU A 111 -23.48 14.70 10.12
C LEU A 111 -23.11 14.06 11.47
N VAL A 112 -21.81 13.88 11.74
CA VAL A 112 -21.23 13.41 13.02
C VAL A 112 -20.64 14.58 13.78
#